data_AF-A0A1B3WMM3-F1
#
_entry.id   AF-A0A1B3WMM3-F1
#
_cell.length_a   1.000
_cell.length_b   1.000
_cell.length_c   1.000
_cell.angle_alpha   90.00
_cell.angle_beta   90.00
_cell.angle_gamma   90.00
#
_symmetry.space_group_name_H-M   'P 1'
#
loop_
_entity.id
_entity.type
_entity.pdbx_description
1 polymer ?
#
loop_
_entity_poly.entity_id
_entity_poly.type
_entity_poly.pdbx_seq_one_letter_code
_entity_poly.pdbx_strand_id
1 'polypeptide(L)'
;MAKRRREWLIRALAVLAMIVGAIGIRPGLATAATTRMNAAIETEQAVAQITATETTQAKAQNPYADVQVVDMIEFGSYEQDNNEANGPEPIEWRVLEVNGGSALIVSEYALDAMAYNEVYESVTWETSTLRGWLNQKFYDMAFGTKEKDLIITINTRNERNPNYGTGNGKKYGGPSVSIEY
;
A
#
# COMPACT_ATOMS: atom_id res chain seq x y z
N MET A 1 8.06 -0.40 24.12
CA MET A 1 9.11 0.55 24.58
C MET A 1 8.69 2.03 24.58
N ALA A 2 7.56 2.43 23.98
CA ALA A 2 7.13 3.83 23.90
C ALA A 2 6.49 4.39 25.20
N LYS A 3 5.80 3.57 26.00
CA LYS A 3 5.09 4.03 27.21
C LYS A 3 6.03 4.51 28.32
N ARG A 4 7.17 3.82 28.51
CA ARG A 4 8.19 4.20 29.51
C ARG A 4 8.92 5.51 29.21
N ARG A 5 8.99 5.90 27.93
CA ARG A 5 9.60 7.17 27.51
C ARG A 5 8.68 8.37 27.82
N ARG A 6 7.36 8.17 27.75
CA ARG A 6 6.35 9.21 28.04
C ARG A 6 6.27 9.53 29.54
N GLU A 7 6.47 8.56 30.42
CA GLU A 7 6.43 8.80 31.88
C GLU A 7 7.72 9.43 32.45
N TRP A 8 8.88 9.17 31.83
CA TRP A 8 10.15 9.82 32.20
C TRP A 8 10.14 11.31 31.87
N LEU A 9 9.54 11.70 30.74
CA LEU A 9 9.38 13.09 30.30
C LEU A 9 8.45 13.89 31.22
N ILE A 10 7.35 13.29 31.69
CA ILE A 10 6.40 13.96 32.60
C ILE A 10 7.02 14.19 33.99
N ARG A 11 7.85 13.26 34.47
CA ARG A 11 8.57 13.42 35.76
C ARG A 11 9.75 14.40 35.67
N ALA A 12 10.42 14.49 34.52
CA ALA A 12 11.49 15.47 34.28
C ALA A 12 10.96 16.93 34.21
N LEU A 13 9.76 17.13 33.67
CA LEU A 13 9.10 18.45 33.60
C LEU A 13 8.64 18.97 34.98
N ALA A 14 8.23 18.10 35.89
CA ALA A 14 7.78 18.50 37.23
C ALA A 14 8.94 18.94 38.17
N VAL A 15 10.17 18.47 37.94
CA VAL A 15 11.33 18.84 38.76
C VAL A 15 11.96 20.17 38.32
N LEU A 16 11.79 20.57 37.05
CA LEU A 16 12.33 21.83 36.53
C LEU A 16 11.52 23.08 36.95
N ALA A 17 10.27 22.90 37.43
CA ALA A 17 9.41 24.01 37.86
C ALA A 17 9.61 24.46 39.31
N MET A 18 10.47 23.80 40.11
CA MET A 18 10.70 24.13 41.53
C MET A 18 12.05 24.82 41.84
N ILE A 19 12.72 25.43 40.85
CA ILE A 19 13.91 26.27 41.09
C ILE A 19 13.82 27.59 40.29
N VAL A 20 12.68 28.27 40.33
CA VAL A 20 12.58 29.67 39.85
C VAL A 20 12.03 30.52 40.99
N GLY A 21 12.83 30.63 42.04
CA GLY A 21 12.48 31.34 43.28
C GLY A 21 13.68 32.07 43.89
N ALA A 22 14.57 32.61 43.06
CA ALA A 22 15.56 33.64 43.40
C ALA A 22 16.40 33.90 42.15
N ILE A 23 16.91 35.12 41.99
CA ILE A 23 17.79 35.59 40.90
C ILE A 23 17.01 36.26 39.76
N GLY A 24 17.06 37.59 39.75
CA GLY A 24 16.41 38.44 38.76
C GLY A 24 16.88 38.16 37.33
N ILE A 25 16.00 37.57 36.53
CA ILE A 25 16.18 37.36 35.10
C ILE A 25 15.61 38.57 34.36
N ARG A 26 16.39 39.12 33.40
CA ARG A 26 15.92 40.15 32.46
C ARG A 26 14.64 39.63 31.74
N PRO A 27 13.49 40.32 31.81
CA PRO A 27 12.21 39.80 31.30
C PRO A 27 12.15 39.54 29.78
N GLY A 28 13.17 39.95 29.01
CA GLY A 28 13.18 39.80 27.55
C GLY A 28 13.68 38.46 27.00
N LEU A 29 14.50 37.70 27.75
CA LEU A 29 15.15 36.50 27.19
C LEU A 29 14.25 35.24 27.24
N ALA A 30 13.40 35.13 28.27
CA ALA A 30 12.48 34.00 28.43
C ALA A 30 11.27 34.10 27.48
N THR A 31 10.75 35.31 27.24
CA THR A 31 9.60 35.55 26.36
C THR A 31 9.91 35.18 24.91
N ALA A 32 11.10 35.51 24.42
CA ALA A 32 11.54 35.17 23.07
C ALA A 32 11.68 33.66 22.84
N ALA A 33 12.09 32.90 23.85
CA ALA A 33 12.19 31.44 23.78
C ALA A 33 10.79 30.79 23.73
N THR A 34 9.86 31.23 24.57
CA THR A 34 8.47 30.74 24.58
C THR A 34 7.73 31.06 23.28
N THR A 35 7.90 32.27 22.72
CA THR A 35 7.30 32.62 21.42
C THR A 35 7.82 31.76 20.28
N ARG A 36 9.12 31.43 20.27
CA ARG A 36 9.71 30.54 19.25
C ARG A 36 9.21 29.10 19.37
N MET A 37 9.02 28.61 20.59
CA MET A 37 8.44 27.28 20.82
C MET A 37 6.97 27.21 20.40
N ASN A 38 6.17 28.24 20.71
CA ASN A 38 4.77 28.31 20.26
C ASN A 38 4.66 28.41 18.74
N ALA A 39 5.50 29.24 18.09
CA ALA A 39 5.55 29.33 16.63
C ALA A 39 5.96 28.00 15.98
N ALA A 40 6.90 27.26 16.59
CA ALA A 40 7.29 25.93 16.12
C ALA A 40 6.14 24.92 16.23
N ILE A 41 5.39 24.94 17.34
CA ILE A 41 4.20 24.10 17.53
C ILE A 41 3.11 24.44 16.52
N GLU A 42 2.85 25.73 16.27
CA GLU A 42 1.89 26.18 15.26
C GLU A 42 2.30 25.72 13.85
N THR A 43 3.59 25.77 13.51
CA THR A 43 4.09 25.24 12.23
C THR A 43 3.95 23.72 12.11
N GLU A 44 4.23 22.94 13.15
CA GLU A 44 4.02 21.49 13.12
C GLU A 44 2.54 21.12 12.96
N GLN A 45 1.65 21.86 13.63
CA GLN A 45 0.20 21.68 13.52
C GLN A 45 -0.33 22.06 12.13
N ALA A 46 0.14 23.17 11.55
CA ALA A 46 -0.24 23.58 10.20
C ALA A 46 0.24 22.57 9.15
N VAL A 47 1.47 22.07 9.26
CA VAL A 47 2.00 21.01 8.39
C VAL A 47 1.16 19.74 8.51
N ALA A 48 0.85 19.29 9.73
CA ALA A 48 0.01 18.11 9.95
C ALA A 48 -1.41 18.25 9.35
N GLN A 49 -2.01 19.44 9.42
CA GLN A 49 -3.32 19.71 8.83
C GLN A 49 -3.28 19.72 7.29
N ILE A 50 -2.23 20.30 6.70
CA ILE A 50 -2.06 20.30 5.24
C ILE A 50 -1.90 18.85 4.74
N THR A 51 -1.01 18.07 5.38
CA THR A 51 -0.79 16.66 5.02
C THR A 51 -2.06 15.81 5.19
N ALA A 52 -2.82 16.00 6.27
CA ALA A 52 -4.08 15.28 6.47
C ALA A 52 -5.14 15.65 5.41
N THR A 53 -5.17 16.91 4.98
CA THR A 53 -6.10 17.40 3.96
C THR A 53 -5.74 16.83 2.58
N GLU A 54 -4.45 16.86 2.22
CA GLU A 54 -3.94 16.28 0.98
C GLU A 54 -4.19 14.76 0.91
N THR A 55 -3.93 14.06 2.03
CA THR A 55 -4.17 12.61 2.13
C THR A 55 -5.66 12.28 1.97
N THR A 56 -6.55 13.07 2.59
CA THR A 56 -8.01 12.86 2.47
C THR A 56 -8.48 13.06 1.04
N GLN A 57 -7.97 14.08 0.35
CA GLN A 57 -8.31 14.35 -1.04
C GLN A 57 -7.78 13.25 -1.98
N ALA A 58 -6.54 12.80 -1.79
CA ALA A 58 -5.97 11.68 -2.55
C ALA A 58 -6.80 10.39 -2.34
N LYS A 59 -7.20 10.11 -1.09
CA LYS A 59 -8.00 8.93 -0.74
C LYS A 59 -9.42 8.95 -1.32
N ALA A 60 -9.98 10.15 -1.53
CA ALA A 60 -11.27 10.31 -2.21
C ALA A 60 -11.19 9.92 -3.70
N GLN A 61 -10.01 10.06 -4.32
CA GLN A 61 -9.76 9.70 -5.72
C GLN A 61 -9.33 8.24 -5.86
N ASN A 62 -8.42 7.78 -5.00
CA ASN A 62 -7.98 6.40 -4.91
C ASN A 62 -7.93 5.97 -3.43
N PRO A 63 -8.79 5.03 -2.98
CA PRO A 63 -8.81 4.58 -1.59
C PRO A 63 -7.50 3.94 -1.12
N TYR A 64 -6.59 3.60 -2.03
CA TYR A 64 -5.29 2.97 -1.79
C TYR A 64 -4.10 3.96 -1.81
N ALA A 65 -4.33 5.28 -1.82
CA ALA A 65 -3.26 6.28 -1.97
C ALA A 65 -2.22 6.34 -0.84
N ASP A 66 -2.52 5.76 0.33
CA ASP A 66 -1.69 5.80 1.52
C ASP A 66 -1.17 4.42 1.97
N VAL A 67 -1.39 3.36 1.17
CA VAL A 67 -1.00 1.99 1.52
C VAL A 67 0.50 1.87 1.77
N GLN A 68 0.85 1.08 2.77
CA GLN A 68 2.21 0.79 3.17
C GLN A 68 2.54 -0.68 2.94
N VAL A 69 3.83 -0.98 2.81
CA VAL A 69 4.30 -2.37 2.81
C VAL A 69 3.84 -3.04 4.12
N VAL A 70 3.40 -4.31 4.03
CA VAL A 70 2.79 -5.12 5.11
C VAL A 70 1.30 -4.86 5.34
N ASP A 71 0.70 -3.82 4.74
CA ASP A 71 -0.74 -3.64 4.81
C ASP A 71 -1.48 -4.81 4.16
N MET A 72 -2.69 -5.05 4.65
CA MET A 72 -3.67 -5.96 4.06
C MET A 72 -4.84 -5.11 3.57
N ILE A 73 -5.19 -5.28 2.30
CA ILE A 73 -6.24 -4.49 1.64
C ILE A 73 -7.25 -5.40 0.95
N GLU A 74 -8.48 -4.91 0.83
CA GLU A 74 -9.50 -5.51 -0.04
C GLU A 74 -9.46 -4.80 -1.40
N PHE A 75 -9.41 -5.56 -2.50
CA PHE A 75 -9.44 -5.02 -3.86
C PHE A 75 -10.01 -6.06 -4.82
N GLY A 76 -11.13 -5.74 -5.48
CA GLY A 76 -11.90 -6.72 -6.23
C GLY A 76 -12.63 -7.73 -5.35
N SER A 77 -13.43 -8.57 -6.00
CA SER A 77 -14.23 -9.62 -5.37
C SER A 77 -14.26 -10.87 -6.24
N TYR A 78 -14.12 -12.06 -5.66
CA TYR A 78 -14.19 -13.33 -6.36
C TYR A 78 -14.90 -14.39 -5.51
N GLU A 79 -15.51 -15.37 -6.16
CA GLU A 79 -16.15 -16.49 -5.47
C GLU A 79 -15.08 -17.38 -4.81
N GLN A 80 -15.12 -17.55 -3.48
CA GLN A 80 -14.07 -18.25 -2.73
C GLN A 80 -14.59 -19.33 -1.78
N ASP A 81 -15.88 -19.35 -1.47
CA ASP A 81 -16.49 -20.35 -0.58
C ASP A 81 -17.31 -21.43 -1.30
N ASN A 82 -17.40 -21.35 -2.64
CA ASN A 82 -18.13 -22.26 -3.51
C ASN A 82 -19.65 -22.28 -3.22
N ASN A 83 -20.21 -21.13 -2.84
CA ASN A 83 -21.63 -20.91 -2.62
C ASN A 83 -22.15 -19.79 -3.53
N GLU A 84 -22.21 -20.01 -4.84
CA GLU A 84 -22.60 -19.01 -5.85
C GLU A 84 -23.91 -18.21 -5.59
N ALA A 85 -24.76 -18.66 -4.65
CA ALA A 85 -25.97 -17.96 -4.23
C ALA A 85 -25.71 -16.72 -3.35
N ASN A 86 -24.57 -16.61 -2.67
CA ASN A 86 -24.21 -15.43 -1.86
C ASN A 86 -23.49 -14.34 -2.69
N GLY A 87 -22.94 -14.72 -3.85
CA GLY A 87 -22.16 -13.85 -4.71
C GLY A 87 -20.71 -13.71 -4.24
N PRO A 88 -19.84 -13.09 -5.05
CA PRO A 88 -18.40 -13.09 -4.81
C PRO A 88 -18.02 -12.35 -3.52
N GLU A 89 -17.02 -12.88 -2.82
CA GLU A 89 -16.44 -12.28 -1.61
C GLU A 89 -15.33 -11.28 -1.95
N PRO A 90 -15.09 -10.27 -1.09
CA PRO A 90 -13.92 -9.40 -1.23
C PRO A 90 -12.61 -10.20 -1.20
N ILE A 91 -11.69 -9.88 -2.12
CA ILE A 91 -10.37 -10.52 -2.15
C ILE A 91 -9.42 -9.75 -1.23
N GLU A 92 -8.81 -10.45 -0.28
CA GLU A 92 -7.75 -9.91 0.58
C GLU A 92 -6.37 -10.02 -0.09
N TRP A 93 -5.61 -8.92 -0.07
CA TRP A 93 -4.28 -8.83 -0.65
C TRP A 93 -3.26 -8.32 0.36
N ARG A 94 -2.05 -8.89 0.35
CA ARG A 94 -0.88 -8.34 1.06
C ARG A 94 -0.10 -7.40 0.16
N VAL A 95 0.26 -6.23 0.70
CA VAL A 95 1.17 -5.29 0.04
C VAL A 95 2.62 -5.70 0.26
N LEU A 96 3.32 -6.04 -0.82
CA LEU A 96 4.70 -6.51 -0.82
C LEU A 96 5.72 -5.39 -1.04
N GLU A 97 5.39 -4.44 -1.90
CA GLU A 97 6.25 -3.29 -2.23
C GLU A 97 5.36 -2.08 -2.54
N VAL A 98 5.85 -0.89 -2.20
CA VAL A 98 5.24 0.42 -2.48
C VAL A 98 6.35 1.27 -3.11
N ASN A 99 6.22 1.58 -4.39
CA ASN A 99 7.26 2.28 -5.15
C ASN A 99 6.66 3.11 -6.28
N GLY A 100 7.12 4.36 -6.40
CA GLY A 100 6.85 5.19 -7.57
C GLY A 100 5.38 5.47 -7.85
N GLY A 101 4.53 5.55 -6.81
CA GLY A 101 3.09 5.70 -7.03
C GLY A 101 2.34 4.38 -7.19
N SER A 102 3.00 3.22 -7.04
CA SER A 102 2.37 1.91 -7.24
C SER A 102 2.65 0.90 -6.12
N ALA A 103 1.67 0.04 -5.85
CA ALA A 103 1.80 -1.08 -4.93
C ALA A 103 1.86 -2.42 -5.68
N LEU A 104 2.86 -3.25 -5.35
CA LEU A 104 2.87 -4.67 -5.71
C LEU A 104 2.14 -5.46 -4.63
N ILE A 105 1.12 -6.22 -5.04
CA ILE A 105 0.29 -6.98 -4.12
C ILE A 105 0.19 -8.46 -4.53
N VAL A 106 -0.11 -9.33 -3.55
CA VAL A 106 -0.39 -10.75 -3.77
C VAL A 106 -1.61 -11.15 -2.94
N SER A 107 -2.48 -12.01 -3.47
CA SER A 107 -3.65 -12.46 -2.73
C SER A 107 -3.19 -13.22 -1.49
N GLU A 108 -3.89 -13.00 -0.38
CA GLU A 108 -3.57 -13.67 0.88
C GLU A 108 -3.82 -15.18 0.79
N TYR A 109 -4.92 -15.54 0.12
CA TYR A 109 -5.33 -16.93 -0.07
C TYR A 109 -5.30 -17.31 -1.56
N ALA A 110 -5.25 -18.61 -1.82
CA ALA A 110 -5.45 -19.14 -3.16
C ALA A 110 -6.91 -18.92 -3.58
N LEU A 111 -7.12 -18.28 -4.74
CA LEU A 111 -8.45 -17.91 -5.22
C LEU A 111 -9.11 -19.02 -6.03
N ASP A 112 -8.32 -19.77 -6.82
CA ASP A 112 -8.83 -20.85 -7.67
C ASP A 112 -7.72 -21.87 -7.97
N ALA A 113 -8.11 -23.09 -8.33
CA ALA A 113 -7.21 -24.18 -8.69
C ALA A 113 -7.39 -24.54 -10.17
N MET A 114 -6.47 -24.07 -11.01
CA MET A 114 -6.55 -24.26 -12.45
C MET A 114 -5.34 -25.00 -13.02
N ALA A 115 -5.58 -25.76 -14.09
CA ALA A 115 -4.52 -26.38 -14.87
C ALA A 115 -3.71 -25.30 -15.61
N TYR A 116 -2.39 -25.53 -15.77
CA TYR A 116 -1.53 -24.67 -16.56
C TYR A 116 -2.01 -24.55 -18.02
N ASN A 117 -2.32 -25.70 -18.63
CA ASN A 117 -2.95 -25.78 -19.94
C ASN A 117 -4.04 -26.85 -19.91
N GLU A 118 -5.20 -26.58 -20.50
CA GLU A 118 -6.32 -27.55 -20.51
C GLU A 118 -6.04 -28.76 -21.42
N VAL A 119 -5.21 -28.56 -22.45
CA VAL A 119 -4.80 -29.61 -23.38
C VAL A 119 -3.38 -30.07 -23.05
N TYR A 120 -3.15 -31.38 -23.12
CA TYR A 120 -1.82 -31.96 -22.92
C TYR A 120 -0.93 -31.75 -24.16
N GLU A 121 -0.35 -30.56 -24.27
CA GLU A 121 0.58 -30.19 -25.33
C GLU A 121 1.66 -29.22 -24.81
N SER A 122 2.73 -29.07 -25.59
CA SER A 122 3.83 -28.18 -25.23
C SER A 122 3.47 -26.72 -25.55
N VAL A 123 3.00 -25.98 -24.54
CA VAL A 123 2.74 -24.53 -24.63
C VAL A 123 3.72 -23.71 -23.77
N THR A 124 3.96 -22.47 -24.18
CA THR A 124 4.66 -21.49 -23.32
C THR A 124 3.67 -20.84 -22.36
N TRP A 125 4.17 -20.12 -21.34
CA TRP A 125 3.30 -19.33 -20.46
C TRP A 125 2.40 -18.39 -21.26
N GLU A 126 2.97 -17.75 -22.28
CA GLU A 126 2.28 -16.81 -23.17
C GLU A 126 1.01 -17.39 -23.78
N THR A 127 1.08 -18.65 -24.26
CA THR A 127 0.01 -19.35 -24.97
C THR A 127 -0.74 -20.33 -24.08
N SER A 128 -0.47 -20.36 -22.78
CA SER A 128 -1.15 -21.23 -21.84
C SER A 128 -2.60 -20.77 -21.60
N THR A 129 -3.53 -21.71 -21.45
CA THR A 129 -4.92 -21.37 -21.12
C THR A 129 -5.02 -20.66 -19.77
N LEU A 130 -4.16 -21.00 -18.80
CA LEU A 130 -4.12 -20.34 -17.50
C LEU A 130 -3.83 -18.83 -17.63
N ARG A 131 -2.84 -18.46 -18.44
CA ARG A 131 -2.51 -17.05 -18.65
C ARG A 131 -3.66 -16.30 -19.34
N GLY A 132 -4.33 -16.95 -20.30
CA GLY A 132 -5.51 -16.39 -20.95
C GLY A 132 -6.63 -16.14 -19.93
N TRP A 133 -6.89 -17.11 -19.05
CA TRP A 133 -7.89 -17.00 -18.00
C TRP A 133 -7.58 -15.87 -17.01
N LEU A 134 -6.35 -15.79 -16.49
CA LEU A 134 -5.93 -14.75 -15.53
C LEU A 134 -6.14 -13.34 -16.09
N ASN A 135 -5.76 -13.13 -17.35
CA ASN A 135 -5.73 -11.81 -17.99
C ASN A 135 -7.04 -11.41 -18.68
N GLN A 136 -8.04 -12.29 -18.72
CA GLN A 136 -9.34 -12.01 -19.32
C GLN A 136 -10.44 -12.38 -18.36
N LYS A 137 -10.75 -13.67 -18.21
CA LYS A 137 -11.91 -14.11 -17.45
C LYS A 137 -11.81 -13.72 -15.97
N PHE A 138 -10.71 -14.04 -15.30
CA PHE A 138 -10.49 -13.66 -13.91
C PHE A 138 -10.48 -12.15 -13.75
N TYR A 139 -9.69 -11.44 -14.56
CA TYR A 139 -9.63 -9.98 -14.55
C TYR A 139 -11.01 -9.32 -14.70
N ASP A 140 -11.85 -9.87 -15.58
CA ASP A 140 -13.18 -9.32 -15.84
C ASP A 140 -14.21 -9.62 -14.75
N MET A 141 -14.10 -10.78 -14.11
CA MET A 141 -14.97 -11.17 -13.00
C MET A 141 -14.55 -10.50 -11.68
N ALA A 142 -13.25 -10.42 -11.43
CA ALA A 142 -12.71 -10.03 -10.13
C ALA A 142 -12.74 -8.52 -9.88
N PHE A 143 -12.61 -7.70 -10.94
CA PHE A 143 -12.41 -6.25 -10.79
C PHE A 143 -13.51 -5.45 -11.50
N GLY A 144 -14.12 -4.52 -10.78
CA GLY A 144 -15.05 -3.54 -11.34
C GLY A 144 -14.34 -2.49 -12.20
N THR A 145 -15.09 -1.70 -12.95
CA THR A 145 -14.52 -0.68 -13.88
C THR A 145 -13.54 0.27 -13.19
N LYS A 146 -13.90 0.81 -12.01
CA LYS A 146 -13.04 1.73 -11.27
C LYS A 146 -11.77 1.07 -10.74
N GLU A 147 -11.85 -0.20 -10.35
CA GLU A 147 -10.70 -0.96 -9.87
C GLU A 147 -9.76 -1.27 -11.04
N LYS A 148 -10.30 -1.64 -12.20
CA LYS A 148 -9.52 -1.82 -13.43
C LYS A 148 -8.75 -0.57 -13.84
N ASP A 149 -9.31 0.62 -13.63
CA ASP A 149 -8.62 1.89 -13.89
C ASP A 149 -7.40 2.10 -12.97
N LEU A 150 -7.33 1.41 -11.82
CA LEU A 150 -6.21 1.44 -10.89
C LEU A 150 -5.16 0.36 -11.19
N ILE A 151 -5.44 -0.60 -12.09
CA ILE A 151 -4.54 -1.71 -12.41
C ILE A 151 -3.56 -1.33 -13.52
N ILE A 152 -2.27 -1.33 -13.19
CA ILE A 152 -1.18 -0.99 -14.13
C ILE A 152 -0.84 -2.20 -15.00
N THR A 153 -0.90 -2.00 -16.31
CA THR A 153 -0.40 -3.02 -17.25
C THR A 153 1.12 -2.89 -17.44
N ILE A 154 1.89 -3.80 -16.85
CA ILE A 154 3.34 -3.88 -17.06
C ILE A 154 3.71 -4.85 -18.18
N ASN A 155 4.70 -4.47 -18.99
CA ASN A 155 5.28 -5.31 -20.04
C ASN A 155 6.62 -5.89 -19.57
N THR A 156 6.59 -7.07 -18.95
CA THR A 156 7.75 -7.66 -18.25
C THR A 156 8.66 -8.51 -19.13
N ARG A 157 9.93 -8.15 -19.33
CA ARG A 157 10.82 -8.91 -20.24
C ARG A 157 11.28 -10.29 -19.73
N ASN A 158 10.53 -11.37 -20.01
CA ASN A 158 11.00 -12.75 -19.79
C ASN A 158 12.11 -13.15 -20.76
N GLU A 159 13.35 -13.02 -20.29
CA GLU A 159 14.51 -13.57 -20.98
C GLU A 159 14.48 -15.10 -21.01
N ARG A 160 15.14 -15.68 -22.01
CA ARG A 160 15.24 -17.12 -22.20
C ARG A 160 16.03 -17.71 -21.02
N ASN A 161 15.59 -18.84 -20.46
CA ASN A 161 16.35 -19.50 -19.41
C ASN A 161 17.73 -19.92 -19.98
N PRO A 162 18.86 -19.42 -19.42
CA PRO A 162 20.18 -19.65 -19.98
C PRO A 162 20.64 -21.12 -19.92
N ASN A 163 20.08 -21.92 -19.00
CA ASN A 163 20.50 -23.31 -18.79
C ASN A 163 19.75 -24.31 -19.69
N TYR A 164 18.54 -23.96 -20.14
CA TYR A 164 17.66 -24.90 -20.85
C TYR A 164 17.25 -24.44 -22.24
N GLY A 165 17.56 -23.19 -22.63
CA GLY A 165 17.25 -22.65 -23.95
C GLY A 165 15.74 -22.55 -24.26
N THR A 166 14.88 -22.96 -23.32
CA THR A 166 13.44 -22.83 -23.36
C THR A 166 13.09 -21.36 -23.19
N GLY A 167 12.47 -20.79 -24.21
CA GLY A 167 11.90 -19.45 -24.16
C GLY A 167 10.46 -19.54 -23.68
N ASN A 168 10.05 -18.65 -22.77
CA ASN A 168 8.68 -18.59 -22.25
C ASN A 168 7.69 -17.88 -23.21
N GLY A 169 7.95 -17.90 -24.54
CA GLY A 169 7.21 -17.12 -25.53
C GLY A 169 7.98 -15.89 -26.04
N LYS A 170 7.47 -15.21 -27.08
CA LYS A 170 8.12 -14.04 -27.71
C LYS A 170 7.44 -12.73 -27.24
N LYS A 171 8.09 -11.96 -26.34
CA LYS A 171 7.78 -10.54 -26.00
C LYS A 171 6.31 -10.28 -25.50
N TYR A 172 6.14 -9.25 -24.68
CA TYR A 172 5.11 -9.09 -23.60
C TYR A 172 3.77 -8.52 -24.11
N GLY A 173 2.67 -8.46 -23.35
CA GLY A 173 2.45 -8.56 -21.89
C GLY A 173 0.99 -8.90 -21.53
N GLY A 174 0.64 -8.76 -20.25
CA GLY A 174 -0.71 -8.99 -19.69
C GLY A 174 -0.87 -8.20 -18.39
N PRO A 175 -2.10 -7.85 -17.97
CA PRO A 175 -2.34 -7.11 -16.74
C PRO A 175 -1.65 -7.79 -15.57
N SER A 176 -0.77 -7.07 -14.90
CA SER A 176 -0.33 -7.44 -13.55
C SER A 176 -1.11 -6.55 -12.62
N VAL A 177 -1.64 -7.10 -11.53
CA VAL A 177 -2.32 -6.27 -10.54
C VAL A 177 -1.26 -5.48 -9.78
N SER A 178 -1.01 -4.27 -10.23
CA SER A 178 -0.25 -3.27 -9.51
C SER A 178 -1.16 -2.06 -9.40
N ILE A 179 -1.44 -1.62 -8.18
CA ILE A 179 -2.39 -0.53 -7.91
C ILE A 179 -1.60 0.78 -7.98
N GLU A 180 -1.89 1.65 -8.95
CA GLU A 180 -1.34 3.01 -9.02
C GLU A 180 -2.18 3.99 -8.17
N TYR A 181 -1.53 4.97 -7.54
CA TYR A 181 -2.14 6.04 -6.73
C TYR A 181 -1.76 7.45 -7.17
#